data_AF-A0AA46TW45-F1
#
_entry.id   AF-A0AA46TW45-F1
#
_cell.length_a   1.000
_cell.length_b   1.000
_cell.length_c   1.000
_cell.angle_alpha   90.00
_cell.angle_beta   90.00
_cell.angle_gamma   90.00
#
_symmetry.space_group_name_H-M   'P 1'
#
loop_
_entity.id
_entity.type
_entity.pdbx_description
1 polymer ?
#
loop_
_entity_poly.entity_id
_entity_poly.type
_entity_poly.pdbx_seq_one_letter_code
_entity_poly.pdbx_strand_id
1 'polypeptide(L)' 'MKKYIVKVPYKPGLHSYYTVSTKEEAERIAKQCINAEIIEEVQDEEV' A
#
# COMPACT_ATOMS: atom_id res chain seq x y z
N MET A 1 -5.26 14.15 4.94
CA MET A 1 -4.47 13.73 3.75
C MET A 1 -4.65 12.24 3.59
N LYS A 2 -4.97 11.75 2.38
CA LYS A 2 -5.13 10.31 2.12
C LYS A 2 -3.76 9.63 2.16
N LYS A 3 -3.67 8.46 2.80
CA LYS A 3 -2.47 7.62 2.80
C LYS A 3 -2.76 6.34 2.03
N TYR A 4 -1.75 5.83 1.36
CA TYR A 4 -1.80 4.61 0.57
C TYR A 4 -0.81 3.61 1.16
N ILE A 5 -1.26 2.39 1.40
CA ILE A 5 -0.42 1.29 1.89
C ILE A 5 -0.23 0.30 0.75
N VAL A 6 1.02 0.06 0.38
CA VAL A 6 1.39 -0.98 -0.59
C VAL A 6 1.85 -2.21 0.18
N LYS A 7 1.06 -3.29 0.14
CA LYS A 7 1.42 -4.59 0.67
C LYS A 7 2.18 -5.37 -0.39
N VAL A 8 3.39 -5.80 -0.08
CA VAL A 8 4.25 -6.60 -0.97
C VAL A 8 4.48 -7.96 -0.32
N PRO A 9 4.04 -9.08 -0.94
CA PRO A 9 4.33 -10.41 -0.43
C PRO A 9 5.83 -10.70 -0.57
N TYR A 10 6.50 -10.91 0.56
CA TYR A 10 7.90 -11.36 0.59
C TYR A 10 7.99 -12.89 0.64
N LYS A 11 7.05 -13.53 1.35
CA LYS A 11 6.87 -14.99 1.42
C LYS A 11 5.37 -15.31 1.50
N PRO A 12 4.94 -16.55 1.21
CA PRO A 12 3.56 -16.98 1.46
C PRO A 12 3.13 -16.65 2.90
N GLY A 13 2.14 -15.77 3.07
CA GLY A 13 1.63 -15.34 4.38
C GLY A 13 2.43 -14.23 5.09
N LEU A 14 3.52 -13.72 4.50
CA LEU A 14 4.32 -12.62 5.05
C LEU A 14 4.38 -11.46 4.05
N HIS A 15 3.78 -10.33 4.44
CA HIS A 15 3.77 -9.10 3.65
C HIS A 15 4.64 -8.03 4.29
N SER A 16 5.46 -7.36 3.48
CA SER A 16 6.07 -6.08 3.80
C SER A 16 5.12 -4.95 3.40
N TYR A 17 5.12 -3.83 4.12
CA TYR A 17 4.21 -2.71 3.87
C TYR A 17 4.99 -1.43 3.64
N TYR A 18 4.57 -0.64 2.65
CA TYR A 18 5.06 0.71 2.39
C TYR A 18 3.91 1.70 2.49
N THR A 19 4.06 2.76 3.28
CA THR A 19 3.07 3.83 3.36
C THR A 19 3.53 5.03 2.54
N VAL A 20 2.70 5.49 1.62
CA VAL A 20 2.97 6.64 0.74
C VAL A 20 1.79 7.58 0.71
N SER A 21 2.02 8.85 0.39
CA SER A 21 1.01 9.91 0.45
C SER A 21 0.25 10.11 -0.87
N THR A 22 0.66 9.46 -1.96
CA THR A 22 0.06 9.62 -3.29
C THR A 22 -0.23 8.28 -3.93
N LYS A 23 -1.33 8.22 -4.69
CA LYS A 23 -1.72 7.03 -5.45
C LYS A 23 -0.68 6.67 -6.50
N GLU A 24 -0.14 7.68 -7.19
CA GLU A 24 0.83 7.48 -8.26
C GLU A 24 2.12 6.82 -7.77
N GLU A 25 2.59 7.17 -6.56
CA GLU A 25 3.74 6.52 -5.96
C GLU A 25 3.43 5.09 -5.50
N ALA A 26 2.23 4.86 -4.97
CA ALA A 26 1.77 3.52 -4.61
C ALA A 26 1.73 2.59 -5.82
N GLU A 27 1.20 3.08 -6.95
CA GLU A 27 1.16 2.35 -8.22
C GLU A 27 2.56 2.09 -8.79
N ARG A 28 3.49 3.06 -8.67
CA ARG A 28 4.88 2.88 -9.11
C ARG A 28 5.58 1.76 -8.33
N ILE A 29 5.39 1.71 -7.01
CA ILE A 29 5.94 0.64 -6.15
C ILE A 29 5.28 -0.69 -6.47
N ALA A 30 3.95 -0.73 -6.57
CA ALA A 30 3.21 -1.95 -6.87
C ALA A 30 3.62 -2.57 -8.22
N LYS A 31 3.88 -1.77 -9.25
CA LYS A 31 4.38 -2.26 -10.56
C LYS A 31 5.76 -2.93 -10.48
N GLN A 32 6.58 -2.55 -9.51
CA GLN A 32 7.90 -3.17 -9.30
C GLN A 32 7.84 -4.45 -8.47
N CYS A 33 6.69 -4.74 -7.85
CA CYS A 33 6.53 -5.83 -6.91
C CYS A 33 5.49 -6.85 -7.42
N ILE A 34 5.91 -8.11 -7.58
CA ILE A 34 5.01 -9.19 -7.98
C ILE A 34 3.95 -9.40 -6.88
N ASN A 35 2.67 -9.39 -7.26
CA ASN A 35 1.53 -9.58 -6.36
C ASN A 35 1.39 -8.52 -5.26
N ALA A 36 1.80 -7.26 -5.51
CA ALA A 36 1.55 -6.17 -4.59
C ALA A 36 0.07 -5.75 -4.56
N GLU A 37 -0.44 -5.43 -3.37
CA GLU A 37 -1.79 -4.93 -3.13
C GLU A 37 -1.72 -3.48 -2.64
N ILE A 38 -2.54 -2.59 -3.19
CA ILE A 38 -2.65 -1.19 -2.75
C ILE A 38 -3.92 -1.03 -1.94
N ILE A 39 -3.80 -0.51 -0.73
CA ILE A 39 -4.90 -0.17 0.17
C ILE A 39 -4.91 1.33 0.36
N GLU A 40 -6.08 1.93 0.19
CA GLU A 40 -6.30 3.32 0.58
C GLU A 40 -6.64 3.32 2.06
N GLU A 41 -5.75 3.88 2.90
CA GLU A 41 -6.08 4.14 4.29
C GLU A 41 -6.99 5.38 4.30
N VAL A 42 -8.30 5.12 4.29
CA VAL A 42 -9.28 6.10 4.71
C VAL A 42 -9.02 6.26 6.20
N GLN A 43 -8.42 7.39 6.60
CA GLN A 43 -8.54 7.83 7.98
C GLN A 43 -10.00 8.20 8.16
N ASP A 44 -10.83 7.21 8.51
CA ASP A 44 -12.10 7.47 9.16
C ASP A 44 -11.73 8.24 10.44
N GLU A 45 -12.03 9.54 10.44
CA GLU A 45 -12.22 10.27 11.68
C GLU A 45 -13.18 9.45 12.53
N GLU A 46 -12.69 8.90 13.64
CA GLU A 46 -13.52 8.34 14.70
C GLU A 46 -14.52 9.43 15.10
N VAL A 47 -15.80 9.24 14.77
CA VAL A 47 -16.93 10.04 15.26
C VAL A 47 -17.51 9.38 16.49
#